data_AF-V9LAI7-F1
#
_entry.id   AF-V9LAI7-F1
#
_cell.length_a   1.000
_cell.length_b   1.000
_cell.length_c   1.000
_cell.angle_alpha   90.00
_cell.angle_beta   90.00
_cell.angle_gamma   90.00
#
_symmetry.space_group_name_H-M   'P 1'
#
loop_
_entity.id
_entity.type
_entity.pdbx_description
1 polymer ?
#
loop_
_entity_poly.entity_id
_entity_poly.type
_entity_poly.pdbx_seq_one_letter_code
_entity_poly.pdbx_strand_id
1 'polypeptide(L)'
;AGFRVGFNSLGAFASVNHLHIHGYYLQYELEVEWAPTEPLSAEIDWDRHRLNHHMAKANQEEIGIKRDEVETDVSKPRKKWEKSQTNQCKPQLKQDVLLHRVHFLSRHHTRGLVLYTDGTDVKQTAETIYKITNLFIKKCLAHNLFVTRGCPLGAEAEDQGSRDGVRVLLWPRKSCFGVKEESAFNVALCELAGHLPIKNSEDYFSLDEGKVLEIIQKYLLPDEQFCQLRTEIIGVLKD
;
A
#
# COMPACT_ATOMS: atom_id res chain seq x y z
N ALA A 1 13.15 10.98 -7.07
CA ALA A 1 14.38 10.15 -7.05
C ALA A 1 13.97 8.69 -7.08
N GLY A 2 14.54 7.86 -7.96
CA GLY A 2 14.05 6.51 -8.29
C GLY A 2 14.70 5.32 -7.55
N PHE A 3 15.50 5.55 -6.50
CA PHE A 3 16.09 4.47 -5.72
C PHE A 3 15.09 3.93 -4.68
N ARG A 4 14.96 2.61 -4.62
CA ARG A 4 14.01 1.88 -3.78
C ARG A 4 14.73 0.80 -3.01
N VAL A 5 14.20 0.53 -1.82
CA VAL A 5 14.69 -0.52 -0.93
C VAL A 5 13.53 -1.43 -0.57
N GLY A 6 13.75 -2.73 -0.46
CA GLY A 6 12.68 -3.65 -0.08
C GLY A 6 13.15 -4.94 0.56
N PHE A 7 12.22 -5.61 1.23
CA PHE A 7 12.44 -6.86 1.93
C PHE A 7 11.25 -7.79 1.73
N ASN A 8 11.55 -9.08 1.53
CA ASN A 8 10.57 -10.16 1.47
C ASN A 8 10.79 -11.05 2.70
N SER A 9 9.79 -11.23 3.56
CA SER A 9 9.88 -12.19 4.66
C SER A 9 9.82 -13.64 4.15
N LEU A 10 10.04 -14.60 5.06
CA LEU A 10 9.71 -15.99 4.80
C LEU A 10 8.23 -16.12 4.37
N GLY A 11 7.96 -16.94 3.35
CA GLY A 11 6.63 -17.08 2.77
C GLY A 11 6.17 -15.90 1.89
N ALA A 12 6.97 -14.84 1.77
CA ALA A 12 6.68 -13.65 0.95
C ALA A 12 7.49 -13.61 -0.36
N PHE A 13 7.80 -14.78 -0.93
CA PHE A 13 8.68 -14.95 -2.09
C PHE A 13 10.16 -14.55 -1.87
N ALA A 14 10.67 -14.60 -0.63
CA ALA A 14 12.11 -14.57 -0.39
C ALA A 14 12.82 -15.74 -1.10
N SER A 15 13.91 -15.46 -1.82
CA SER A 15 14.67 -16.46 -2.57
C SER A 15 15.85 -17.06 -1.79
N VAL A 16 16.28 -16.40 -0.71
CA VAL A 16 17.36 -16.87 0.17
C VAL A 16 16.90 -16.91 1.62
N ASN A 17 17.53 -17.79 2.41
CA ASN A 17 17.13 -18.09 3.79
C ASN A 17 17.83 -17.22 4.86
N HIS A 18 18.69 -16.28 4.45
CA HIS A 18 19.32 -15.32 5.35
C HIS A 18 18.69 -13.93 5.18
N LEU A 19 18.79 -13.11 6.24
CA LEU A 19 18.34 -11.72 6.18
C LEU A 19 19.14 -10.96 5.12
N HIS A 20 18.44 -10.41 4.14
CA HIS A 20 18.98 -9.58 3.08
C HIS A 20 17.95 -8.51 2.72
N ILE A 21 18.43 -7.40 2.17
CA ILE A 21 17.59 -6.29 1.72
C ILE A 21 17.91 -6.05 0.25
N HIS A 22 16.88 -5.80 -0.55
CA HIS A 22 17.02 -5.44 -1.95
C HIS A 22 17.15 -3.93 -2.09
N GLY A 23 18.04 -3.47 -2.96
CA GLY A 23 18.11 -2.08 -3.39
C GLY A 23 18.14 -2.03 -4.92
N TYR A 24 17.33 -1.19 -5.54
CA TYR A 24 17.32 -1.03 -6.99
C TYR A 24 16.91 0.38 -7.41
N TYR A 25 17.29 0.75 -8.64
CA TYR A 25 16.87 1.98 -9.28
C TYR A 25 15.84 1.69 -10.37
N LEU A 26 14.77 2.47 -10.41
CA LEU A 26 13.79 2.46 -11.48
C LEU A 26 13.43 3.93 -11.79
N GLN A 27 13.58 4.34 -13.04
CA GLN A 27 13.35 5.73 -13.42
C GLN A 27 11.86 6.09 -13.43
N TYR A 28 11.01 5.09 -13.67
CA TYR A 28 9.56 5.22 -13.64
C TYR A 28 9.04 5.43 -12.23
N GLU A 29 7.95 6.17 -12.15
CA GLU A 29 7.23 6.46 -10.92
C GLU A 29 6.24 5.35 -10.67
N LEU A 30 6.06 5.00 -9.39
CA LEU A 30 5.13 3.96 -8.99
C LEU A 30 3.94 4.59 -8.28
N GLU A 31 2.74 4.09 -8.53
CA GLU A 31 1.50 4.61 -7.94
C GLU A 31 1.60 4.75 -6.41
N VAL A 32 2.20 3.77 -5.74
CA VAL A 32 2.42 3.76 -4.29
C VAL A 32 3.18 4.97 -3.73
N GLU A 33 3.92 5.71 -4.57
CA GLU A 33 4.63 6.93 -4.19
C GLU A 33 3.69 8.10 -3.91
N TRP A 34 2.50 8.09 -4.51
CA TRP A 34 1.53 9.17 -4.41
C TRP A 34 0.11 8.71 -4.09
N ALA A 35 -0.18 7.41 -4.19
CA ALA A 35 -1.49 6.83 -3.94
C ALA A 35 -2.13 7.38 -2.66
N PRO A 36 -3.43 7.73 -2.68
CA PRO A 36 -4.17 8.18 -1.52
C PRO A 36 -4.07 7.19 -0.36
N THR A 37 -4.10 7.73 0.86
CA THR A 37 -4.06 6.91 2.07
C THR A 37 -5.15 7.32 3.06
N GLU A 38 -5.64 6.34 3.81
CA GLU A 38 -6.62 6.55 4.88
C GLU A 38 -6.03 6.12 6.24
N PRO A 39 -6.26 6.88 7.32
CA PRO A 39 -5.75 6.53 8.65
C PRO A 39 -6.21 5.15 9.09
N LEU A 40 -5.35 4.45 9.82
CA LEU A 40 -5.73 3.21 10.48
C LEU A 40 -6.75 3.51 11.59
N SER A 41 -8.04 3.32 11.30
CA SER A 41 -9.15 3.43 12.26
C SER A 41 -9.67 2.05 12.68
N ALA A 42 -10.27 2.00 13.88
CA ALA A 42 -11.03 0.83 14.34
C ALA A 42 -12.40 0.73 13.66
N GLU A 43 -12.98 1.86 13.27
CA GLU A 43 -14.21 1.89 12.47
C GLU A 43 -13.90 1.54 11.02
N ILE A 44 -14.54 0.49 10.53
CA ILE A 44 -14.46 0.06 9.13
C ILE A 44 -15.67 0.64 8.42
N ASP A 45 -15.45 1.60 7.53
CA ASP A 45 -16.45 2.00 6.54
C ASP A 45 -16.58 0.86 5.50
N TRP A 46 -17.43 -0.12 5.81
CA TRP A 46 -17.68 -1.29 4.97
C TRP A 46 -18.27 -0.93 3.60
N ASP A 47 -18.88 0.24 3.47
CA ASP A 47 -19.47 0.70 2.20
C ASP A 47 -18.39 1.25 1.28
N ARG A 48 -17.40 1.98 1.83
CA ARG A 48 -16.21 2.42 1.10
C ARG A 48 -15.24 1.28 0.79
N HIS A 49 -15.09 0.32 1.71
CA HIS A 49 -14.26 -0.88 1.50
C HIS A 49 -14.82 -1.74 0.35
N ARG A 50 -16.16 -1.90 0.29
CA ARG A 50 -16.84 -2.51 -0.85
C ARG A 50 -16.71 -1.70 -2.13
N LEU A 51 -16.71 -0.37 -2.06
CA LEU A 51 -16.52 0.48 -3.24
C LEU A 51 -15.15 0.26 -3.90
N ASN A 52 -14.07 0.08 -3.14
CA ASN A 52 -12.76 -0.28 -3.70
C ASN A 52 -12.79 -1.66 -4.41
N HIS A 53 -13.58 -2.60 -3.88
CA HIS A 53 -13.76 -3.93 -4.47
C HIS A 53 -14.69 -3.94 -5.69
N HIS A 54 -15.69 -3.05 -5.71
CA HIS A 54 -16.62 -2.84 -6.82
C HIS A 54 -16.02 -1.98 -7.93
N MET A 55 -15.17 -0.99 -7.63
CA MET A 55 -14.44 -0.22 -8.65
C MET A 55 -13.40 -1.07 -9.37
N ALA A 56 -12.75 -2.01 -8.68
CA ALA A 56 -11.91 -3.02 -9.33
C ALA A 56 -12.70 -3.92 -10.30
N LYS A 57 -13.99 -4.19 -10.03
CA LYS A 57 -14.90 -4.91 -10.94
C LYS A 57 -15.53 -4.01 -12.02
N ALA A 58 -15.86 -2.77 -11.70
CA ALA A 58 -16.49 -1.81 -12.61
C ALA A 58 -15.48 -1.29 -13.65
N ASN A 59 -14.20 -1.14 -13.29
CA ASN A 59 -13.13 -0.90 -14.27
C ASN A 59 -13.00 -2.06 -15.28
N GLN A 60 -13.26 -3.32 -14.88
CA GLN A 60 -13.27 -4.45 -15.82
C GLN A 60 -14.44 -4.36 -16.82
N GLU A 61 -15.59 -3.81 -16.44
CA GLU A 61 -16.76 -3.63 -17.32
C GLU A 61 -16.66 -2.37 -18.18
N GLU A 62 -16.15 -1.25 -17.67
CA GLU A 62 -16.01 0.00 -18.42
C GLU A 62 -14.87 -0.03 -19.47
N ILE A 63 -13.77 -0.75 -19.22
CA ILE A 63 -12.66 -0.88 -20.20
C ILE A 63 -13.09 -1.72 -21.42
N GLY A 64 -14.07 -2.61 -21.26
CA GLY A 64 -14.72 -3.30 -22.38
C GLY A 64 -15.62 -2.40 -23.23
N ILE A 65 -16.01 -1.23 -22.72
CA ILE A 65 -16.97 -0.32 -23.36
C ILE A 65 -16.28 0.92 -23.93
N LYS A 66 -15.18 1.41 -23.32
CA LYS A 66 -14.45 2.62 -23.77
C LYS A 66 -13.50 2.39 -24.94
N ARG A 67 -13.94 1.67 -25.97
CA ARG A 67 -13.30 1.70 -27.30
C ARG A 67 -13.84 2.79 -28.21
N ASP A 68 -14.90 3.49 -27.82
CA ASP A 68 -15.44 4.60 -28.58
C ASP A 68 -15.73 5.80 -27.66
N GLU A 69 -15.38 6.98 -28.17
CA GLU A 69 -15.75 8.32 -27.72
C GLU A 69 -14.84 9.01 -26.68
N VAL A 70 -13.92 9.80 -27.24
CA VAL A 70 -13.26 10.96 -26.62
C VAL A 70 -14.18 12.17 -26.78
N GLU A 71 -14.56 12.85 -25.69
CA GLU A 71 -14.69 14.31 -25.73
C GLU A 71 -14.59 14.94 -24.33
N THR A 72 -13.93 16.10 -24.31
CA THR A 72 -13.60 16.93 -23.15
C THR A 72 -14.72 17.91 -22.81
N ASP A 73 -15.03 18.13 -21.53
CA ASP A 73 -15.55 19.43 -21.12
C ASP A 73 -15.13 19.82 -19.69
N VAL A 74 -14.62 21.04 -19.60
CA VAL A 74 -14.07 21.72 -18.44
C VAL A 74 -15.10 22.73 -17.98
N SER A 75 -15.60 22.62 -16.74
CA SER A 75 -15.87 23.75 -15.83
C SER A 75 -16.95 23.41 -14.78
N LYS A 76 -16.60 23.45 -13.48
CA LYS A 76 -17.44 24.01 -12.38
C LYS A 76 -16.54 24.37 -11.16
N PRO A 77 -16.78 25.49 -10.46
CA PRO A 77 -15.91 25.94 -9.37
C PRO A 77 -16.27 25.26 -8.04
N ARG A 78 -15.25 24.88 -7.25
CA ARG A 78 -15.42 24.31 -5.90
C ARG A 78 -15.48 25.41 -4.81
N LYS A 79 -16.40 25.23 -3.86
CA LYS A 79 -16.66 26.15 -2.73
C LYS A 79 -15.50 26.14 -1.72
N LYS A 80 -15.18 27.34 -1.24
CA LYS A 80 -14.15 27.65 -0.24
C LYS A 80 -14.70 27.39 1.17
N TRP A 81 -14.00 26.60 1.99
CA TRP A 81 -14.33 26.42 3.42
C TRP A 81 -13.30 27.12 4.31
N GLU A 82 -13.81 27.85 5.31
CA GLU A 82 -13.05 28.67 6.26
C GLU A 82 -12.40 27.84 7.39
N LYS A 83 -11.26 28.34 7.88
CA LYS A 83 -10.47 27.76 8.96
C LYS A 83 -11.09 28.12 10.32
N SER A 84 -11.35 27.10 11.15
CA SER A 84 -11.60 27.30 12.57
C SER A 84 -10.39 26.86 13.40
N GLN A 85 -10.03 27.71 14.34
CA GLN A 85 -8.80 27.72 15.11
C GLN A 85 -8.73 26.65 16.22
N THR A 86 -7.49 26.22 16.45
CA THR A 86 -6.83 25.65 17.64
C THR A 86 -7.66 25.38 18.90
N ASN A 87 -7.46 24.19 19.47
CA ASN A 87 -7.37 24.03 20.93
C ASN A 87 -6.29 23.00 21.31
N GLN A 88 -5.41 23.42 22.23
CA GLN A 88 -4.35 22.62 22.84
C GLN A 88 -4.94 21.70 23.92
N CYS A 89 -4.47 20.45 23.99
CA CYS A 89 -4.58 19.62 25.19
C CYS A 89 -3.33 18.73 25.35
N LYS A 90 -2.71 18.75 26.55
CA LYS A 90 -1.66 17.82 27.04
C LYS A 90 -2.34 16.69 27.83
N PRO A 91 -1.70 15.58 28.30
CA PRO A 91 -0.52 14.82 27.90
C PRO A 91 -0.87 13.34 27.61
N GLN A 92 -2.02 13.05 26.98
CA GLN A 92 -2.35 11.74 26.36
C GLN A 92 -1.64 11.52 25.00
N LEU A 93 -0.93 12.54 24.51
CA LEU A 93 -0.47 12.66 23.13
C LEU A 93 0.44 11.53 22.62
N LYS A 94 1.20 10.82 23.46
CA LYS A 94 2.23 9.90 22.92
C LYS A 94 1.66 8.62 22.29
N GLN A 95 0.51 8.13 22.77
CA GLN A 95 -0.10 6.88 22.30
C GLN A 95 -1.02 7.09 21.10
N ASP A 96 -1.78 8.20 21.05
CA ASP A 96 -2.56 8.58 19.88
C ASP A 96 -1.65 9.01 18.70
N VAL A 97 -0.43 9.49 18.98
CA VAL A 97 0.53 9.91 17.95
C VAL A 97 1.00 8.75 17.07
N LEU A 98 1.14 7.52 17.57
CA LEU A 98 1.59 6.39 16.74
C LEU A 98 0.49 5.89 15.81
N LEU A 99 -0.76 5.86 16.30
CA LEU A 99 -1.90 5.38 15.51
C LEU A 99 -2.16 6.27 14.28
N HIS A 100 -2.07 7.59 14.44
CA HIS A 100 -2.27 8.55 13.34
C HIS A 100 -1.18 8.51 12.25
N ARG A 101 -0.07 7.79 12.50
CA ARG A 101 1.08 7.66 11.58
C ARG A 101 0.99 6.47 10.66
N VAL A 102 0.07 5.54 10.93
CA VAL A 102 -0.14 4.35 10.10
C VAL A 102 -1.42 4.56 9.32
N HIS A 103 -1.29 4.54 8.01
CA HIS A 103 -2.40 4.56 7.08
C HIS A 103 -2.46 3.24 6.32
N PHE A 104 -3.52 3.03 5.56
CA PHE A 104 -3.55 2.05 4.49
C PHE A 104 -3.73 2.75 3.15
N LEU A 105 -3.24 2.13 2.08
CA LEU A 105 -3.51 2.59 0.72
C LEU A 105 -5.02 2.56 0.46
N SER A 106 -5.62 3.71 0.16
CA SER A 106 -7.03 3.81 -0.23
C SER A 106 -7.13 3.90 -1.74
N ARG A 107 -8.19 3.31 -2.31
CA ARG A 107 -8.40 3.22 -3.77
C ARG A 107 -7.26 2.53 -4.54
N HIS A 108 -6.39 1.79 -3.86
CA HIS A 108 -5.34 0.99 -4.45
C HIS A 108 -5.73 -0.50 -4.39
N HIS A 109 -5.30 -1.27 -5.39
CA HIS A 109 -5.60 -2.70 -5.49
C HIS A 109 -4.85 -3.57 -4.48
N THR A 110 -3.90 -2.99 -3.73
CA THR A 110 -3.12 -3.69 -2.70
C THR A 110 -3.46 -3.12 -1.32
N ARG A 111 -3.66 -4.00 -0.34
CA ARG A 111 -4.02 -3.63 1.05
C ARG A 111 -2.78 -3.32 1.89
N GLY A 112 -1.93 -2.42 1.39
CA GLY A 112 -0.68 -2.04 2.04
C GLY A 112 -0.90 -1.05 3.17
N LEU A 113 -0.22 -1.25 4.30
CA LEU A 113 -0.05 -0.22 5.31
C LEU A 113 1.03 0.75 4.86
N VAL A 114 0.86 2.04 5.13
CA VAL A 114 1.78 3.11 4.74
C VAL A 114 2.15 3.93 5.95
N LEU A 115 3.44 4.15 6.13
CA LEU A 115 4.01 5.15 7.01
C LEU A 115 4.78 6.17 6.19
N TYR A 116 4.91 7.38 6.71
CA TYR A 116 5.66 8.46 6.08
C TYR A 116 6.59 9.12 7.09
N THR A 117 7.77 9.52 6.63
CA THR A 117 8.72 10.35 7.38
C THR A 117 9.33 11.40 6.45
N ASP A 118 9.45 12.63 6.94
CA ASP A 118 10.22 13.71 6.28
C ASP A 118 11.70 13.73 6.73
N GLY A 119 12.11 12.76 7.56
CA GLY A 119 13.44 12.67 8.15
C GLY A 119 13.53 13.17 9.60
N THR A 120 12.53 13.87 10.13
CA THR A 120 12.56 14.39 11.50
C THR A 120 12.20 13.36 12.57
N ASP A 121 11.49 12.31 12.19
CA ASP A 121 10.90 11.30 13.09
C ASP A 121 11.27 9.85 12.72
N VAL A 122 12.42 9.67 12.08
CA VAL A 122 12.91 8.36 11.58
C VAL A 122 12.92 7.30 12.69
N LYS A 123 13.31 7.68 13.91
CA LYS A 123 13.36 6.74 15.04
C LYS A 123 11.96 6.23 15.39
N GLN A 124 10.98 7.12 15.50
CA GLN A 124 9.59 6.75 15.80
C GLN A 124 8.98 5.92 14.66
N THR A 125 9.28 6.28 13.41
CA THR A 125 8.86 5.52 12.23
C THR A 125 9.44 4.10 12.27
N ALA A 126 10.73 3.95 12.56
CA ALA A 126 11.38 2.64 12.69
C ALA A 126 10.83 1.81 13.85
N GLU A 127 10.58 2.42 15.02
CA GLU A 127 9.94 1.77 16.18
C GLU A 127 8.52 1.27 15.83
N THR A 128 7.76 2.06 15.07
CA THR A 128 6.41 1.70 14.61
C THR A 128 6.45 0.51 13.65
N ILE A 129 7.36 0.54 12.66
CA ILE A 129 7.58 -0.58 11.73
C ILE A 129 7.98 -1.84 12.51
N TYR A 130 8.86 -1.72 13.50
CA TYR A 130 9.28 -2.83 14.35
C TYR A 130 8.08 -3.43 15.12
N LYS A 131 7.24 -2.61 15.76
CA LYS A 131 6.04 -3.11 16.47
C LYS A 131 5.11 -3.90 15.55
N ILE A 132 4.83 -3.36 14.35
CA ILE A 132 3.95 -4.00 13.37
C ILE A 132 4.56 -5.30 12.84
N THR A 133 5.82 -5.28 12.40
CA THR A 133 6.49 -6.46 11.85
C THR A 133 6.73 -7.54 12.91
N ASN A 134 6.98 -7.16 14.17
CA ASN A 134 7.05 -8.11 15.29
C ASN A 134 5.70 -8.79 15.54
N LEU A 135 4.57 -8.08 15.42
CA LEU A 135 3.24 -8.71 15.44
C LEU A 135 3.10 -9.71 14.28
N PHE A 136 3.51 -9.35 13.07
CA PHE A 136 3.45 -10.27 11.92
C PHE A 136 4.27 -11.53 12.17
N ILE A 137 5.50 -11.39 12.69
CA ILE A 137 6.37 -12.51 13.03
C ILE A 137 5.73 -13.40 14.10
N LYS A 138 5.20 -12.83 15.18
CA LYS A 138 4.51 -13.59 16.25
C LYS A 138 3.31 -14.37 15.74
N LYS A 139 2.66 -13.89 14.67
CA LYS A 139 1.53 -14.55 14.01
C LYS A 139 1.94 -15.44 12.83
N CYS A 140 3.24 -15.60 12.57
CA CYS A 140 3.76 -16.32 11.41
C CYS A 140 3.20 -15.78 10.07
N LEU A 141 2.93 -14.47 9.99
CA LEU A 141 2.41 -13.82 8.79
C LEU A 141 3.54 -13.40 7.86
N ALA A 142 3.48 -13.90 6.63
CA ALA A 142 4.32 -13.43 5.54
C ALA A 142 4.05 -11.95 5.26
N HIS A 143 5.08 -11.19 4.95
CA HIS A 143 4.98 -9.78 4.64
C HIS A 143 6.10 -9.29 3.70
N ASN A 144 5.78 -8.27 2.91
CA ASN A 144 6.75 -7.49 2.16
C ASN A 144 6.89 -6.10 2.78
N LEU A 145 8.11 -5.56 2.74
CA LEU A 145 8.41 -4.18 3.11
C LEU A 145 9.00 -3.49 1.89
N PHE A 146 8.59 -2.25 1.64
CA PHE A 146 9.09 -1.45 0.53
C PHE A 146 9.27 0.01 0.97
N VAL A 147 10.37 0.61 0.57
CA VAL A 147 10.76 1.97 0.92
C VAL A 147 11.03 2.73 -0.36
N THR A 148 10.35 3.85 -0.51
CA THR A 148 10.51 4.73 -1.67
C THR A 148 10.34 6.18 -1.24
N ARG A 149 10.84 7.11 -2.06
CA ARG A 149 10.43 8.51 -1.92
C ARG A 149 8.98 8.66 -2.35
N GLY A 150 8.24 9.53 -1.69
CA GLY A 150 6.82 9.72 -1.97
C GLY A 150 6.26 10.94 -1.28
N CYS A 151 4.99 11.26 -1.57
CA CYS A 151 4.31 12.37 -0.94
C CYS A 151 3.80 12.00 0.47
N PRO A 152 3.40 12.98 1.29
CA PRO A 152 2.80 12.74 2.60
C PRO A 152 1.53 11.86 2.56
N LEU A 153 1.08 11.42 3.73
CA LEU A 153 -0.16 10.65 3.90
C LEU A 153 -1.41 11.54 3.74
N GLY A 154 -2.50 10.97 3.23
CA GLY A 154 -3.81 11.63 3.15
C GLY A 154 -4.65 11.26 1.92
N ALA A 155 -5.93 11.60 1.96
CA ALA A 155 -6.90 11.30 0.90
C ALA A 155 -6.75 12.17 -0.36
N GLU A 156 -6.11 13.34 -0.22
CA GLU A 156 -5.85 14.31 -1.30
C GLU A 156 -4.39 14.21 -1.80
N ALA A 157 -3.72 13.10 -1.51
CA ALA A 157 -2.43 12.79 -2.11
C ALA A 157 -2.65 12.51 -3.60
N GLU A 158 -2.64 13.58 -4.39
CA GLU A 158 -2.45 13.54 -5.84
C GLU A 158 -0.97 13.80 -6.13
N ASP A 159 -0.50 13.58 -7.36
CA ASP A 159 0.88 13.87 -7.76
C ASP A 159 1.15 15.39 -7.66
N GLN A 160 1.49 15.85 -6.47
CA GLN A 160 1.81 17.24 -6.14
C GLN A 160 3.29 17.56 -6.45
N GLY A 161 4.03 16.65 -7.08
CA GLY A 161 5.42 16.81 -7.49
C GLY A 161 6.46 16.80 -6.34
N SER A 162 6.09 17.11 -5.09
CA SER A 162 6.98 17.01 -3.94
C SER A 162 7.07 15.57 -3.42
N ARG A 163 8.27 14.98 -3.53
CA ARG A 163 8.64 13.66 -2.97
C ARG A 163 9.77 13.82 -1.96
N ASP A 164 9.61 14.80 -1.09
CA ASP A 164 10.66 15.25 -0.19
C ASP A 164 10.87 14.30 0.99
N GLY A 165 9.86 13.46 1.30
CA GLY A 165 9.95 12.42 2.31
C GLY A 165 10.04 11.00 1.77
N VAL A 166 9.89 10.06 2.69
CA VAL A 166 9.98 8.62 2.46
C VAL A 166 8.68 7.95 2.89
N ARG A 167 8.08 7.19 1.97
CA ARG A 167 7.00 6.25 2.28
C ARG A 167 7.61 4.88 2.58
N VAL A 168 7.14 4.25 3.67
CA VAL A 168 7.40 2.85 3.98
C VAL A 168 6.09 2.09 3.89
N LEU A 169 6.06 1.12 2.98
CA LEU A 169 4.91 0.26 2.73
C LEU A 169 5.14 -1.12 3.34
N LEU A 170 4.11 -1.65 4.00
CA LEU A 170 4.06 -2.98 4.57
C LEU A 170 2.85 -3.73 4.04
N TRP A 171 3.07 -4.86 3.38
CA TRP A 171 1.99 -5.72 2.91
C TRP A 171 1.99 -7.05 3.66
N PRO A 172 1.12 -7.23 4.67
CA PRO A 172 0.84 -8.56 5.18
C PRO A 172 0.09 -9.35 4.10
N ARG A 173 0.47 -10.61 3.91
CA ARG A 173 0.01 -11.43 2.78
C ARG A 173 -0.11 -12.89 3.16
N LYS A 174 -0.79 -13.67 2.32
CA LYS A 174 -0.81 -15.13 2.46
C LYS A 174 0.59 -15.67 2.28
N SER A 175 0.98 -16.62 3.11
CA SER A 175 2.26 -17.30 2.98
C SER A 175 2.26 -18.21 1.75
N CYS A 176 3.33 -18.16 0.98
CA CYS A 176 3.56 -19.02 -0.18
C CYS A 176 4.72 -19.96 0.12
N PHE A 177 4.46 -21.26 0.11
CA PHE A 177 5.46 -22.30 0.29
C PHE A 177 5.39 -23.29 -0.87
N GLY A 178 6.53 -23.88 -1.23
CA GLY A 178 6.62 -24.88 -2.30
C GLY A 178 6.95 -24.29 -3.67
N VAL A 179 6.59 -25.03 -4.71
CA VAL A 179 6.87 -24.68 -6.11
C VAL A 179 6.11 -23.40 -6.47
N LYS A 180 6.81 -22.45 -7.09
CA LYS A 180 6.18 -21.22 -7.58
C LYS A 180 5.18 -21.62 -8.67
N GLU A 181 3.94 -21.16 -8.56
CA GLU A 181 2.96 -21.34 -9.62
C GLU A 181 3.50 -20.77 -10.94
N GLU A 182 3.12 -21.39 -12.07
CA GLU A 182 3.38 -20.86 -13.42
C GLU A 182 2.46 -19.68 -13.68
N SER A 183 2.69 -18.59 -12.95
CA SER A 183 2.12 -17.27 -13.22
C SER A 183 3.09 -16.44 -14.04
N ALA A 184 2.56 -15.45 -14.77
CA ALA A 184 3.34 -14.52 -15.57
C ALA A 184 4.42 -13.75 -14.77
N PHE A 185 4.18 -13.51 -13.48
CA PHE A 185 5.12 -12.89 -12.54
C PHE A 185 4.91 -13.44 -11.12
N ASN A 186 5.91 -13.35 -10.26
CA ASN A 186 5.79 -13.75 -8.84
C ASN A 186 5.40 -12.53 -8.01
N VAL A 187 4.40 -12.61 -7.14
CA VAL A 187 3.93 -11.43 -6.38
C VAL A 187 4.76 -11.20 -5.12
N ALA A 188 5.95 -10.65 -5.30
CA ALA A 188 6.86 -10.21 -4.24
C ALA A 188 6.73 -8.70 -4.01
N LEU A 189 7.78 -8.05 -3.49
CA LEU A 189 7.75 -6.61 -3.18
C LEU A 189 7.58 -5.70 -4.41
N CYS A 190 8.16 -6.05 -5.55
CA CYS A 190 8.14 -5.18 -6.74
C CYS A 190 6.73 -5.10 -7.32
N GLU A 191 6.07 -6.25 -7.40
CA GLU A 191 4.78 -6.41 -8.06
C GLU A 191 3.67 -5.77 -7.22
N LEU A 192 3.77 -5.87 -5.90
CA LEU A 192 2.89 -5.14 -4.98
C LEU A 192 3.09 -3.61 -5.05
N ALA A 193 4.27 -3.15 -5.47
CA ALA A 193 4.55 -1.74 -5.70
C ALA A 193 4.19 -1.27 -7.12
N GLY A 194 3.71 -2.16 -8.00
CA GLY A 194 3.34 -1.83 -9.39
C GLY A 194 4.47 -2.02 -10.42
N HIS A 195 5.62 -2.55 -10.04
CA HIS A 195 6.67 -2.96 -10.97
C HIS A 195 6.52 -4.46 -11.29
N LEU A 196 6.23 -4.80 -12.54
CA LEU A 196 5.88 -6.16 -12.97
C LEU A 196 6.96 -6.79 -13.88
N PRO A 197 7.95 -7.52 -13.34
CA PRO A 197 8.89 -8.31 -14.12
C PRO A 197 8.19 -9.53 -14.72
N ILE A 198 7.77 -9.41 -15.99
CA ILE A 198 7.10 -10.50 -16.71
C ILE A 198 8.13 -11.53 -17.18
N LYS A 199 7.85 -12.82 -16.91
CA LYS A 199 8.82 -13.92 -17.10
C LYS A 199 9.04 -14.30 -18.57
N ASN A 200 8.05 -14.11 -19.44
CA ASN A 200 8.11 -14.53 -20.84
C ASN A 200 7.40 -13.53 -21.77
N SER A 201 7.68 -13.66 -23.07
CA SER A 201 7.17 -12.73 -24.08
C SER A 201 5.66 -12.86 -24.32
N GLU A 202 5.09 -14.05 -24.22
CA GLU A 202 3.66 -14.28 -24.47
C GLU A 202 2.80 -13.57 -23.43
N ASP A 203 3.13 -13.74 -22.15
CA ASP A 203 2.49 -13.05 -21.04
C ASP A 203 2.72 -11.53 -21.14
N TYR A 204 3.90 -11.08 -21.58
CA TYR A 204 4.19 -9.65 -21.70
C TYR A 204 3.24 -8.93 -22.66
N PHE A 205 2.86 -9.59 -23.77
CA PHE A 205 1.94 -9.02 -24.75
C PHE A 205 0.46 -9.29 -24.48
N SER A 206 0.14 -10.33 -23.70
CA SER A 206 -1.25 -10.79 -23.49
C SER A 206 -1.84 -10.43 -22.13
N LEU A 207 -1.02 -10.00 -21.17
CA LEU A 207 -1.48 -9.51 -19.87
C LEU A 207 -2.22 -8.18 -20.02
N ASP A 208 -3.39 -8.12 -19.40
CA ASP A 208 -4.16 -6.91 -19.18
C ASP A 208 -4.24 -6.62 -17.67
N GLU A 209 -4.73 -5.43 -17.32
CA GLU A 209 -4.87 -5.02 -15.92
C GLU A 209 -5.72 -6.01 -15.10
N GLY A 210 -6.81 -6.53 -15.68
CA GLY A 210 -7.68 -7.51 -15.01
C GLY A 210 -6.92 -8.75 -14.56
N LYS A 211 -6.14 -9.36 -15.45
CA LYS A 211 -5.30 -10.53 -15.13
C LYS A 211 -4.21 -10.21 -14.10
N VAL A 212 -3.60 -9.03 -14.19
CA VAL A 212 -2.60 -8.59 -13.18
C VAL A 212 -3.25 -8.52 -11.80
N LEU A 213 -4.42 -7.90 -11.70
CA LEU A 213 -5.17 -7.77 -10.45
C LEU A 213 -5.57 -9.14 -9.89
N GLU A 214 -6.04 -10.05 -10.74
CA GLU A 214 -6.37 -11.43 -10.34
C GLU A 214 -5.15 -12.17 -9.77
N ILE A 215 -3.98 -12.05 -10.41
CA ILE A 215 -2.74 -12.67 -9.91
C ILE A 215 -2.34 -12.08 -8.56
N ILE A 216 -2.36 -10.75 -8.41
CA ILE A 216 -2.01 -10.07 -7.15
C ILE A 216 -2.95 -10.48 -6.02
N GLN A 217 -4.27 -10.47 -6.27
CA GLN A 217 -5.30 -10.77 -5.27
C GLN A 217 -5.18 -12.17 -4.67
N LYS A 218 -4.68 -13.17 -5.42
CA LYS A 218 -4.45 -14.53 -4.90
C LYS A 218 -3.57 -14.53 -3.64
N TYR A 219 -2.62 -13.60 -3.57
CA TYR A 219 -1.61 -13.55 -2.51
C TYR A 219 -1.94 -12.57 -1.38
N LEU A 220 -2.93 -11.68 -1.55
CA LEU A 220 -3.36 -10.77 -0.49
C LEU A 220 -4.11 -11.53 0.62
N LEU A 221 -4.08 -10.98 1.84
CA LEU A 221 -4.93 -11.51 2.93
C LEU A 221 -6.41 -11.34 2.59
N PRO A 222 -7.27 -12.33 2.92
CA PRO A 222 -8.72 -12.18 2.85
C PRO A 222 -9.21 -10.98 3.67
N ASP A 223 -10.36 -10.41 3.29
CA ASP A 223 -10.88 -9.18 3.92
C ASP A 223 -11.05 -9.30 5.42
N GLU A 224 -11.68 -10.38 5.87
CA GLU A 224 -11.93 -10.64 7.28
C GLU A 224 -10.62 -10.72 8.08
N GLN A 225 -9.63 -11.44 7.54
CA GLN A 225 -8.31 -11.56 8.18
C GLN A 225 -7.57 -10.23 8.22
N PHE A 226 -7.64 -9.44 7.14
CA PHE A 226 -7.03 -8.11 7.11
C PHE A 226 -7.71 -7.16 8.11
N CYS A 227 -9.04 -7.20 8.22
CA CYS A 227 -9.80 -6.41 9.19
C CYS A 227 -9.46 -6.78 10.63
N GLN A 228 -9.35 -8.09 10.93
CA GLN A 228 -8.90 -8.55 12.25
C GLN A 228 -7.46 -8.08 12.54
N LEU A 229 -6.55 -8.22 11.57
CA LEU A 229 -5.16 -7.80 11.72
C LEU A 229 -5.05 -6.29 11.98
N ARG A 230 -5.90 -5.46 11.37
CA ARG A 230 -5.96 -4.02 11.66
C ARG A 230 -6.25 -3.76 13.13
N THR A 231 -7.25 -4.42 13.70
CA THR A 231 -7.59 -4.28 15.13
C THR A 231 -6.42 -4.69 16.03
N GLU A 232 -5.72 -5.76 15.69
CA GLU A 232 -4.54 -6.21 16.44
C GLU A 232 -3.35 -5.24 16.31
N ILE A 233 -3.13 -4.67 15.12
CA ILE A 233 -2.12 -3.61 14.91
C ILE A 233 -2.45 -2.40 15.79
N ILE A 234 -3.72 -1.98 15.83
CA ILE A 234 -4.14 -0.87 16.69
C ILE A 234 -3.84 -1.19 18.16
N GLY A 235 -4.06 -2.42 18.61
CA GLY A 235 -3.71 -2.88 19.95
C GLY A 235 -2.22 -2.68 20.26
N VAL A 236 -1.33 -3.26 19.44
CA VAL A 236 0.13 -3.18 19.71
C VAL A 236 0.72 -1.79 19.54
N LEU A 237 0.05 -0.88 18.84
CA LEU A 237 0.47 0.52 18.71
C LEU A 237 0.01 1.39 19.89
N LYS A 238 -1.05 0.97 20.60
CA LYS A 238 -1.53 1.61 21.82
C LYS A 238 -0.75 1.14 23.06
N ASP A 239 -0.20 -0.07 23.05
CA ASP A 239 0.69 -0.59 24.10
C ASP A 239 2.09 0.07 24.07
#